data_AF-A0A355S9R8-F1
#
_entry.id   AF-A0A355S9R8-F1
#
_cell.length_a   1.000
_cell.length_b   1.000
_cell.length_c   1.000
_cell.angle_alpha   90.00
_cell.angle_beta   90.00
_cell.angle_gamma   90.00
#
_symmetry.space_group_name_H-M   'P 1'
#
loop_
_entity.id
_entity.type
_entity.pdbx_description
1 polymer ?
#
loop_
_entity_poly.entity_id
_entity_poly.type
_entity_poly.pdbx_seq_one_letter_code
_entity_poly.pdbx_strand_id
1 'polypeptide(L)'
;MRWKAPRFGSQFTTPVFHEGHLYGVSGTAGTEIVCHEVGTGKEKWRDGIDLANTRLGRASLLRVDGAFLCLGAQGTLLWLDLSPGGARVLAKTQLFRAPETWGVPALSRGLLYVNQNAFGSRLVCYDLRGK
;
A
#
# COMPACT_ATOMS: atom_id res chain seq x y z
N MET A 1 3.36 -26.84 -8.69
CA MET A 1 3.74 -25.47 -8.30
C MET A 1 3.92 -24.64 -9.57
N ARG A 2 3.17 -23.55 -9.77
CA ARG A 2 3.16 -22.82 -11.06
C ARG A 2 4.38 -21.90 -11.28
N TRP A 3 4.85 -21.21 -10.24
CA TRP A 3 6.10 -20.45 -10.25
C TRP A 3 6.50 -20.06 -8.82
N LYS A 4 7.69 -19.49 -8.65
CA LYS A 4 8.23 -18.92 -7.40
C LYS A 4 8.67 -17.48 -7.66
N ALA A 5 8.47 -16.60 -6.68
CA ALA A 5 8.99 -15.23 -6.69
C ALA A 5 9.92 -15.02 -5.47
N PRO A 6 11.20 -15.45 -5.53
CA PRO A 6 12.10 -15.43 -4.37
C PRO A 6 12.39 -14.02 -3.82
N ARG A 7 12.23 -12.99 -4.67
CA ARG A 7 12.44 -11.58 -4.32
C ARG A 7 11.17 -10.87 -3.84
N PHE A 8 10.04 -11.57 -3.79
CA PHE A 8 8.79 -11.01 -3.31
C PHE A 8 8.53 -11.44 -1.86
N GLY A 9 9.02 -10.65 -0.92
CA GLY A 9 8.78 -10.85 0.51
C GLY A 9 7.55 -10.09 0.98
N SER A 10 6.36 -10.65 0.80
CA SER A 10 5.09 -10.03 1.24
C SER A 10 4.85 -10.26 2.73
N GLN A 11 5.75 -9.76 3.58
CA GLN A 11 5.74 -10.09 5.01
C GLN A 11 4.62 -9.41 5.79
N PHE A 12 4.20 -8.24 5.34
CA PHE A 12 3.31 -7.39 6.11
C PHE A 12 1.86 -7.44 5.63
N THR A 13 1.66 -7.47 4.31
CA THR A 13 0.33 -7.32 3.72
C THR A 13 0.09 -8.32 2.61
N THR A 14 -1.18 -8.68 2.42
CA THR A 14 -1.59 -9.55 1.34
C THR A 14 -1.50 -8.79 0.02
N PRO A 15 -0.86 -9.35 -1.02
CA PRO A 15 -0.84 -8.73 -2.34
C PRO A 15 -2.24 -8.62 -2.93
N VAL A 16 -2.49 -7.55 -3.67
CA VAL A 16 -3.75 -7.30 -4.37
C VAL A 16 -3.64 -7.83 -5.79
N PHE A 17 -4.56 -8.73 -6.15
CA PHE A 17 -4.73 -9.17 -7.54
C PHE A 17 -5.60 -8.18 -8.31
N HIS A 18 -5.14 -7.78 -9.49
CA HIS A 18 -5.94 -6.98 -10.42
C HIS A 18 -5.45 -7.22 -11.86
N GLU A 19 -6.36 -7.51 -12.79
CA GLU A 19 -6.10 -7.62 -14.24
C GLU A 19 -4.88 -8.49 -14.60
N GLY A 20 -4.78 -9.68 -14.00
CA GLY A 20 -3.69 -10.62 -14.29
C GLY A 20 -2.36 -10.27 -13.61
N HIS A 21 -2.33 -9.26 -12.76
CA HIS A 21 -1.14 -8.80 -12.04
C HIS A 21 -1.35 -8.84 -10.53
N LEU A 22 -0.27 -9.09 -9.79
CA LEU A 22 -0.19 -9.00 -8.34
C LEU A 22 0.60 -7.76 -7.95
N TYR A 23 -0.02 -6.90 -7.16
CA TYR A 23 0.59 -5.71 -6.59
C TYR A 23 0.80 -5.94 -5.10
N GLY A 24 1.98 -5.66 -4.58
CA GLY A 24 2.24 -5.86 -3.16
C GLY A 24 3.36 -5.01 -2.63
N VAL A 25 3.54 -5.06 -1.31
CA VAL A 25 4.65 -4.40 -0.63
C VAL A 25 5.67 -5.47 -0.28
N SER A 26 6.87 -5.34 -0.84
CA SER A 26 7.95 -6.30 -0.69
C SER A 26 8.96 -5.83 0.36
N GLY A 27 9.52 -6.79 1.09
CA GLY A 27 10.63 -6.60 2.03
C GLY A 27 10.20 -6.72 3.49
N THR A 28 11.18 -6.96 4.37
CA THR A 28 10.95 -7.16 5.81
C THR A 28 10.50 -5.90 6.54
N ALA A 29 10.97 -4.76 6.06
CA ALA A 29 10.53 -3.44 6.48
C ALA A 29 9.51 -2.82 5.50
N GLY A 30 9.01 -3.57 4.51
CA GLY A 30 8.09 -3.11 3.46
C GLY A 30 8.63 -1.91 2.69
N THR A 31 9.66 -2.08 1.89
CA THR A 31 10.41 -0.92 1.35
C THR A 31 9.96 -0.50 -0.03
N GLU A 32 9.34 -1.40 -0.79
CA GLU A 32 9.07 -1.21 -2.21
C GLU A 32 7.71 -1.80 -2.56
N ILE A 33 6.99 -1.10 -3.43
CA ILE A 33 5.82 -1.64 -4.12
C ILE A 33 6.33 -2.44 -5.31
N VAL A 34 5.75 -3.61 -5.54
CA VAL A 34 6.13 -4.51 -6.64
C VAL A 34 4.91 -4.87 -7.47
N CYS A 35 5.14 -5.18 -8.73
CA CYS A 35 4.15 -5.79 -9.62
C CYS A 35 4.71 -7.08 -10.20
N HIS A 36 3.92 -8.16 -10.14
CA HIS A 36 4.21 -9.43 -10.79
C HIS A 36 3.11 -9.83 -11.74
N GLU A 37 3.47 -10.35 -12.91
CA GLU A 37 2.52 -11.01 -13.81
C GLU A 37 2.13 -12.38 -13.24
N VAL A 38 0.84 -12.66 -13.09
CA VAL A 38 0.35 -13.91 -12.47
C VAL A 38 0.57 -15.13 -13.36
N GLY A 39 0.49 -14.96 -14.69
CA GLY A 39 0.67 -16.06 -15.63
C GLY A 39 2.07 -16.68 -15.55
N THR A 40 3.09 -15.84 -15.42
CA THR A 40 4.51 -16.24 -15.51
C THR A 40 5.27 -16.15 -14.18
N GLY A 41 4.78 -15.36 -13.23
CA GLY A 41 5.50 -14.99 -12.01
C GLY A 41 6.54 -13.89 -12.19
N LYS A 42 6.71 -13.36 -13.42
CA LYS A 42 7.72 -12.35 -13.75
C LYS A 42 7.46 -11.05 -12.99
N GLU A 43 8.48 -10.54 -12.29
CA GLU A 43 8.46 -9.18 -11.76
C GLU A 43 8.46 -8.18 -12.93
N LYS A 44 7.43 -7.35 -12.99
CA LYS A 44 7.27 -6.30 -14.02
C LYS A 44 8.08 -5.07 -13.62
N TRP A 45 7.98 -4.69 -12.35
CA TRP A 45 8.69 -3.55 -11.78
C TRP A 45 8.68 -3.63 -10.25
N ARG A 46 9.53 -2.79 -9.68
CA ARG A 46 9.72 -2.56 -8.25
C ARG A 46 10.03 -1.08 -8.06
N ASP A 47 9.32 -0.44 -7.15
CA ASP A 47 9.39 1.01 -6.94
C ASP A 47 9.39 1.31 -5.44
N GLY A 48 10.37 2.08 -4.97
CA GLY A 48 10.47 2.50 -3.58
C GLY A 48 9.47 3.60 -3.19
N ILE A 49 8.83 4.25 -4.17
CA ILE A 49 8.02 5.46 -4.05
C ILE A 49 8.78 6.57 -3.32
N ASP A 50 9.28 7.56 -4.06
CA ASP A 50 9.92 8.73 -3.45
C ASP A 50 8.89 9.61 -2.71
N LEU A 51 9.05 9.70 -1.39
CA LEU A 51 8.19 10.53 -0.53
C LEU A 51 8.93 11.76 0.03
N ALA A 52 10.07 12.16 -0.55
CA ALA A 52 10.89 13.29 -0.15
C ALA A 52 11.27 13.26 1.35
N ASN A 53 12.45 12.70 1.64
CA ASN A 53 13.01 12.53 2.99
C ASN A 53 12.27 11.53 3.90
N THR A 54 11.39 10.69 3.34
CA THR A 54 10.70 9.64 4.09
C THR A 54 10.61 8.39 3.22
N ARG A 55 10.71 7.22 3.83
CA ARG A 55 10.48 5.93 3.16
C ARG A 55 9.05 5.48 3.43
N LEU A 56 8.46 4.75 2.48
CA LEU A 56 7.14 4.15 2.66
C LEU A 56 7.08 3.27 3.93
N GLY A 57 8.11 2.44 4.13
CA GLY A 57 8.14 1.46 5.21
C GLY A 57 6.97 0.48 5.11
N ARG A 58 6.76 -0.34 6.15
CA ARG A 58 5.66 -1.32 6.17
C ARG A 58 4.37 -0.65 5.75
N ALA A 59 3.78 -1.15 4.68
CA ALA A 59 2.64 -0.51 4.08
C ALA A 59 1.60 -1.53 3.64
N SER A 60 0.37 -1.05 3.58
CA SER A 60 -0.79 -1.79 3.09
C SER A 60 -1.30 -1.19 1.80
N LEU A 61 -1.87 -2.04 0.96
CA LEU A 61 -2.52 -1.67 -0.28
C LEU A 61 -4.00 -2.06 -0.20
N LEU A 62 -4.85 -1.16 -0.67
CA LEU A 62 -6.28 -1.40 -0.84
C LEU A 62 -6.68 -0.83 -2.20
N ARG A 63 -7.25 -1.67 -3.07
CA ARG A 63 -7.79 -1.19 -4.36
C ARG A 63 -9.17 -0.57 -4.14
N VAL A 64 -9.34 0.68 -4.60
CA VAL A 64 -10.55 1.49 -4.40
C VAL A 64 -10.80 2.32 -5.66
N ASP A 65 -12.02 2.27 -6.20
CA ASP A 65 -12.50 3.13 -7.30
C ASP A 65 -11.50 3.32 -8.46
N GLY A 66 -10.93 2.21 -8.95
CA GLY A 66 -9.99 2.24 -10.07
C GLY A 66 -8.55 2.60 -9.69
N ALA A 67 -8.27 3.01 -8.46
CA ALA A 67 -6.93 3.32 -7.94
C ALA A 67 -6.52 2.43 -6.75
N PHE A 68 -5.38 2.73 -6.14
CA PHE A 68 -4.88 2.07 -4.94
C PHE A 68 -4.65 3.07 -3.82
N LEU A 69 -5.24 2.80 -2.66
CA LEU A 69 -4.83 3.40 -1.41
C LEU A 69 -3.61 2.68 -0.87
N CYS A 70 -2.59 3.44 -0.48
CA CYS A 70 -1.43 2.92 0.22
C CYS A 70 -1.25 3.64 1.56
N LEU A 71 -1.28 2.89 2.65
CA LEU A 71 -1.04 3.41 4.00
C LEU A 71 0.31 2.93 4.48
N GLY A 72 1.25 3.87 4.63
CA GLY A 72 2.59 3.61 5.15
C GLY A 72 2.65 3.59 6.68
N ALA A 73 3.70 2.99 7.23
CA ALA A 73 3.87 2.72 8.65
C ALA A 73 3.76 3.97 9.54
N GLN A 74 4.10 5.14 9.00
CA GLN A 74 4.13 6.40 9.75
C GLN A 74 2.82 7.20 9.66
N GLY A 75 1.74 6.61 9.14
CA GLY A 75 0.45 7.29 8.98
C GLY A 75 0.34 8.15 7.72
N THR A 76 1.24 7.95 6.76
CA THR A 76 1.16 8.59 5.44
C THR A 76 0.22 7.82 4.55
N LEU A 77 -0.81 8.48 4.02
CA LEU A 77 -1.74 7.93 3.04
C LEU A 77 -1.38 8.42 1.64
N LEU A 78 -1.31 7.50 0.69
CA LEU A 78 -1.08 7.76 -0.72
C LEU A 78 -2.25 7.25 -1.54
N TRP A 79 -2.59 8.01 -2.57
CA TRP A 79 -3.40 7.55 -3.68
C TRP A 79 -2.46 7.22 -4.83
N LEU A 80 -2.49 5.98 -5.30
CA LEU A 80 -1.56 5.45 -6.28
C LEU A 80 -2.32 4.96 -7.52
N ASP A 81 -1.77 5.28 -8.67
CA ASP A 81 -2.08 4.62 -9.94
C ASP A 81 -1.03 3.53 -10.15
N LEU A 82 -1.45 2.26 -10.00
CA LEU A 82 -0.59 1.10 -10.19
C LEU A 82 -1.08 0.34 -11.42
N SER A 83 -0.18 0.14 -12.37
CA SER A 83 -0.43 -0.63 -13.59
C SER A 83 0.77 -1.53 -13.90
N PRO A 84 0.68 -2.44 -14.88
CA PRO A 84 1.84 -3.21 -15.32
C PRO A 84 2.99 -2.35 -15.88
N GLY A 85 2.70 -1.08 -16.23
CA GLY A 85 3.68 -0.12 -16.72
C GLY A 85 4.43 0.66 -15.64
N GLY A 86 3.95 0.67 -14.40
CA GLY A 86 4.63 1.33 -13.27
C GLY A 86 3.69 1.79 -12.18
N ALA A 87 4.26 2.57 -11.25
CA ALA A 87 3.56 3.22 -10.15
C ALA A 87 3.62 4.75 -10.29
N ARG A 88 2.52 5.44 -9.96
CA ARG A 88 2.47 6.90 -9.93
C ARG A 88 1.69 7.38 -8.71
N VAL A 89 2.23 8.35 -7.99
CA VAL A 89 1.55 9.01 -6.87
C VAL A 89 0.57 10.04 -7.42
N LEU A 90 -0.72 9.82 -7.17
CA LEU A 90 -1.80 10.74 -7.55
C LEU A 90 -2.04 11.80 -6.47
N ALA A 91 -1.99 11.39 -5.21
CA ALA A 91 -2.15 12.28 -4.06
C ALA A 91 -1.42 11.71 -2.83
N LYS A 92 -1.06 12.60 -1.90
CA LYS A 92 -0.38 12.27 -0.64
C LYS A 92 -0.95 13.10 0.49
N THR A 93 -1.18 12.50 1.64
CA THR A 93 -1.59 13.19 2.87
C THR A 93 -0.98 12.53 4.09
N GLN A 94 -0.54 13.32 5.06
CA GLN A 94 -0.16 12.82 6.38
C GLN A 94 -1.41 12.81 7.27
N LEU A 95 -1.91 11.62 7.62
CA LEU A 95 -3.11 11.50 8.47
C LEU A 95 -2.78 11.80 9.94
N PHE A 96 -1.70 11.20 10.41
CA PHE A 96 -1.14 11.37 11.76
C PHE A 96 0.33 10.96 11.74
N ARG A 97 1.09 11.23 12.81
CA ARG A 97 2.44 10.70 12.99
C ARG A 97 2.45 9.65 14.08
N ALA A 98 2.92 8.46 13.73
CA ALA A 98 3.17 7.36 14.67
C ALA A 98 4.40 6.57 14.19
N PRO A 99 5.12 5.87 15.08
CA PRO A 99 6.20 4.98 14.67
C PRO A 99 5.70 3.76 13.89
N GLU A 100 4.44 3.38 14.11
CA GLU A 100 3.84 2.19 13.52
C GLU A 100 2.34 2.33 13.25
N THR A 101 1.94 1.78 12.11
CA THR A 101 0.57 1.71 11.60
C THR A 101 0.46 0.36 10.90
N TRP A 102 -0.14 -0.62 11.58
CA TRP A 102 -0.05 -2.02 11.18
C TRP A 102 -1.32 -2.58 10.55
N GLY A 103 -2.48 -2.06 10.93
CA GLY A 103 -3.75 -2.51 10.37
C GLY A 103 -3.87 -2.08 8.90
N VAL A 104 -4.24 -3.02 8.03
CA VAL A 104 -4.75 -2.68 6.69
C VAL A 104 -5.99 -1.79 6.88
N PRO A 105 -6.08 -0.62 6.22
CA PRO A 105 -7.23 0.25 6.38
C PRO A 105 -8.49 -0.43 5.83
N ALA A 106 -9.64 -0.13 6.44
CA ALA A 106 -10.94 -0.54 5.93
C ALA A 106 -11.65 0.66 5.31
N LEU A 107 -12.30 0.47 4.17
CA LEU A 107 -13.10 1.51 3.51
C LEU A 107 -14.54 1.02 3.39
N SER A 108 -15.49 1.84 3.83
CA SER A 108 -16.92 1.56 3.69
C SER A 108 -17.69 2.83 3.45
N ARG A 109 -18.46 2.90 2.35
CA ARG A 109 -19.31 4.06 2.00
C ARG A 109 -18.55 5.41 2.01
N GLY A 110 -17.29 5.41 1.58
CA GLY A 110 -16.43 6.59 1.59
C GLY A 110 -15.83 6.96 2.95
N LEU A 111 -15.99 6.12 3.99
CA LEU A 111 -15.38 6.29 5.30
C LEU A 111 -14.17 5.37 5.43
N LEU A 112 -12.99 5.96 5.62
CA LEU A 112 -11.72 5.26 5.77
C LEU A 112 -11.38 5.10 7.26
N TYR A 113 -11.33 3.86 7.70
CA TYR A 113 -10.99 3.48 9.07
C TYR A 113 -9.53 3.07 9.14
N VAL A 114 -8.76 3.76 9.96
CA VAL A 114 -7.31 3.56 10.13
C VAL A 114 -6.99 3.37 11.61
N ASN A 115 -6.22 2.33 11.92
CA ASN A 115 -5.70 2.12 13.27
C ASN A 115 -4.38 2.88 13.44
N GLN A 116 -4.36 3.88 14.32
CA GLN A 116 -3.14 4.48 14.81
C GLN A 116 -2.63 3.62 15.98
N ASN A 117 -1.54 2.87 15.78
CA ASN A 117 -1.10 1.88 16.78
C ASN A 117 -0.34 2.49 17.96
N ALA A 118 0.36 3.59 17.76
CA ALA A 118 1.21 4.23 18.77
C ALA A 118 1.00 5.75 18.84
N PHE A 119 1.56 6.39 19.88
CA PHE A 119 1.39 7.81 20.18
C PHE A 119 -0.08 8.23 20.33
N GLY A 120 -0.81 7.47 21.17
CA GLY A 120 -2.25 7.64 21.40
C GLY A 120 -3.06 6.67 20.56
N SER A 121 -3.05 5.39 20.94
CA SER A 121 -3.67 4.30 20.17
C SER A 121 -5.18 4.50 20.01
N ARG A 122 -5.66 4.50 18.77
CA ARG A 122 -7.07 4.77 18.45
C ARG A 122 -7.43 4.30 17.03
N LEU A 123 -8.70 4.00 16.85
CA LEU A 123 -9.30 3.87 15.53
C LEU A 123 -9.75 5.26 15.06
N VAL A 124 -9.21 5.74 13.95
CA VAL A 124 -9.56 7.02 13.34
C VAL A 124 -10.41 6.76 12.10
N CYS A 125 -11.49 7.53 11.94
CA CYS A 125 -12.34 7.51 10.76
C CYS A 125 -12.15 8.82 9.98
N TYR A 126 -11.73 8.72 8.72
CA TYR A 126 -11.63 9.83 7.78
C TYR A 126 -12.80 9.78 6.80
N ASP A 127 -13.38 10.94 6.50
CA ASP A 127 -14.42 11.08 5.50
C ASP A 127 -13.80 11.42 4.14
N LEU A 128 -13.92 10.51 3.17
CA LEU A 128 -13.42 10.69 1.81
C LEU A 128 -14.49 11.16 0.82
N ARG A 129 -15.72 11.49 1.28
CA ARG A 129 -16.85 11.82 0.41
C ARG A 129 -16.80 13.24 -0.17
N GLY A 130 -15.83 14.06 0.23
CA GLY A 130 -15.56 15.37 -0.40
C GLY A 130 -16.70 16.37 -0.33
N LYS A 131 -17.48 16.38 0.76
CA LYS A 131 -18.47 17.44 1.02
C LYS A 131 -17.82 18.72 1.51
#